data_AF-A0A521PZJ2-F1
#
_entry.id   AF-A0A521PZJ2-F1
#
_cell.length_a   1.000
_cell.length_b   1.000
_cell.length_c   1.000
_cell.angle_alpha   90.00
_cell.angle_beta   90.00
_cell.angle_gamma   90.00
#
_symmetry.space_group_name_H-M   'P 1'
#
loop_
_entity.id
_entity.type
_entity.pdbx_description
1 polymer ?
#
loop_
_entity_poly.entity_id
_entity_poly.type
_entity_poly.pdbx_seq_one_letter_code
_entity_poly.pdbx_strand_id
1 'polypeptide(L)' 'MDRLVNTALTAMRGAMARQASIANNLANANTVGFRAEIAN' A
#
# COMPACT_ATOMS: atom_id res chain seq x y z
N MET A 1 -4.44 -26.15 -6.81
CA MET A 1 -4.66 -25.34 -5.59
C MET A 1 -3.59 -24.25 -5.43
N ASP A 2 -2.30 -24.51 -5.69
CA ASP A 2 -1.20 -23.54 -5.49
C ASP A 2 -1.26 -22.25 -6.31
N ARG A 3 -1.69 -22.29 -7.57
CA ARG A 3 -1.68 -21.07 -8.41
C ARG A 3 -2.63 -19.99 -7.88
N LEU A 4 -3.83 -20.36 -7.45
CA LEU A 4 -4.79 -19.42 -6.86
C LEU A 4 -4.25 -18.84 -5.55
N VAL A 5 -3.62 -19.64 -4.71
CA VAL A 5 -3.01 -19.18 -3.46
C VAL A 5 -1.83 -18.25 -3.75
N ASN A 6 -0.98 -18.56 -4.72
CA ASN A 6 0.14 -17.71 -5.10
C ASN A 6 -0.33 -16.38 -5.73
N THR A 7 -1.39 -16.42 -6.54
CA THR A 7 -2.02 -15.21 -7.08
C THR A 7 -2.66 -14.36 -5.98
N ALA A 8 -3.41 -14.99 -5.06
CA ALA A 8 -3.99 -14.29 -3.91
C ALA A 8 -2.92 -13.69 -2.99
N LEU A 9 -1.83 -14.43 -2.75
CA LEU A 9 -0.69 -13.94 -1.96
C LEU A 9 -0.01 -12.76 -2.64
N THR A 10 0.18 -12.81 -3.95
CA THR A 10 0.75 -11.70 -4.74
C THR A 10 -0.16 -10.47 -4.69
N ALA A 11 -1.47 -10.66 -4.85
CA ALA A 11 -2.45 -9.59 -4.74
C ALA A 11 -2.48 -8.99 -3.32
N MET A 12 -2.41 -9.83 -2.28
CA MET A 12 -2.39 -9.39 -0.89
C MET A 12 -1.14 -8.56 -0.58
N ARG A 13 0.03 -8.97 -1.07
CA ARG A 13 1.28 -8.19 -0.92
C ARG A 13 1.15 -6.83 -1.59
N GLY A 14 0.57 -6.76 -2.79
CA GLY A 14 0.27 -5.48 -3.44
C GLY A 14 -0.70 -4.62 -2.65
N ALA A 15 -1.77 -5.22 -2.12
CA ALA A 15 -2.75 -4.51 -1.28
C ALA A 15 -2.12 -3.95 0.01
N MET A 16 -1.24 -4.73 0.67
CA MET A 16 -0.52 -4.29 1.87
C MET A 16 0.44 -3.15 1.57
N ALA A 17 1.14 -3.17 0.43
CA ALA A 17 2.03 -2.08 0.01
C ALA A 17 1.24 -0.77 -0.19
N ARG A 18 0.08 -0.83 -0.85
CA ARG A 18 -0.81 0.33 -0.99
C ARG A 18 -1.31 0.83 0.37
N GLN A 19 -1.68 -0.09 1.26
CA GLN A 19 -2.16 0.26 2.59
C GLN A 19 -1.08 0.97 3.42
N ALA A 20 0.18 0.54 3.31
CA ALA A 20 1.31 1.21 3.96
C ALA A 20 1.53 2.63 3.41
N SER A 21 1.44 2.82 2.09
CA SER A 21 1.53 4.16 1.48
C SER A 21 0.40 5.08 1.95
N ILE A 22 -0.84 4.59 1.98
CA ILE A 22 -2.00 5.34 2.51
C ILE A 22 -1.79 5.70 3.98
N ALA A 23 -1.34 4.76 4.80
CA ALA A 23 -1.10 5.01 6.22
C ALA A 23 -0.01 6.08 6.43
N ASN A 24 1.08 6.04 5.65
CA ASN A 24 2.13 7.06 5.70
C ASN A 24 1.61 8.43 5.27
N ASN A 25 0.84 8.49 4.19
CA ASN A 25 0.24 9.74 3.73
C ASN A 25 -0.71 10.34 4.78
N LEU A 26 -1.54 9.49 5.41
CA LEU A 26 -2.46 9.91 6.45
C LEU A 26 -1.71 10.42 7.69
N ALA A 27 -0.68 9.70 8.13
CA ALA A 27 0.13 10.10 9.28
C ALA A 27 0.81 11.46 9.08
N ASN A 28 1.16 11.80 7.83
CA ASN A 28 1.84 13.04 7.47
C ASN A 28 0.93 14.10 6.85
N ALA A 29 -0.39 13.92 6.90
CA ALA A 29 -1.36 14.83 6.26
C ALA A 29 -1.26 16.28 6.77
N ASN A 30 -0.82 16.48 8.01
CA ASN A 30 -0.68 17.80 8.64
C ASN A 30 0.79 18.29 8.67
N THR A 31 1.72 17.55 8.06
CA THR A 31 3.14 17.94 8.01
C THR A 31 3.33 18.94 6.88
N VAL A 32 3.71 20.18 7.23
CA VAL A 32 3.96 21.25 6.25
C VAL A 32 5.10 20.82 5.30
N GLY A 33 4.83 20.88 3.98
CA GLY A 33 5.79 20.53 2.94
C GLY A 33 5.88 19.02 2.62
N PHE A 34 5.10 18.17 3.28
CA PHE A 34 5.03 16.75 2.94
C PHE A 34 4.40 16.51 1.57
N ARG A 35 4.97 15.57 0.80
CA ARG A 35 4.48 15.16 -0.52
C ARG A 35 3.97 13.74 -0.45
N ALA A 36 2.65 13.59 -0.65
CA ALA A 36 2.02 12.28 -0.64
C ALA A 36 2.53 11.39 -1.79
N GLU A 37 2.73 10.11 -1.49
CA GLU A 37 3.09 9.09 -2.45
C GLU A 37 1.83 8.42 -3.01
N ILE A 38 1.78 8.16 -4.32
CA ILE A 38 0.70 7.39 -4.94
C ILE A 38 1.21 5.98 -5.22
N ALA A 39 0.74 5.00 -4.44
CA ALA A 39 0.97 3.59 -4.72
C ALA A 39 0.03 3.11 -5.84
N ASN A 40 0.57 2.87 -7.03
CA ASN A 40 -0.14 2.19 -8.14
C ASN A 40 -0.11 0.66 -7.93
#